data_AF-A0A350QPA3-F1
#
_entry.id   AF-A0A350QPA3-F1
#
_cell.length_a   1.000
_cell.length_b   1.000
_cell.length_c   1.000
_cell.angle_alpha   90.00
_cell.angle_beta   90.00
_cell.angle_gamma   90.00
#
_symmetry.space_group_name_H-M   'P 1'
#
loop_
_entity.id
_entity.type
_entity.pdbx_description
1 polymer ?
#
loop_
_entity_poly.entity_id
_entity_poly.type
_entity_poly.pdbx_seq_one_letter_code
_entity_poly.pdbx_strand_id
1 'polypeptide(L)'
;MAGETTEHLELKKLAVEWLRRLGCTAVATEVRCPISRWRVDVAGWFEGDTGQVNGTGPLFDVRESERGIARGRTVIIECKQARSDFLRDDANQKRLLQTRDHLEKRRREIEEQRVKPNEPHLRRSGSALFPELETWDFAASRIDSYRRVLREIKNIERKLHGETKFELLTRYRLADHLYL
;
A
#
# COMPACT_ATOMS: atom_id res chain seq x y z
N MET A 1 -10.10 13.10 -8.91
CA MET A 1 -9.89 11.65 -9.09
C MET A 1 -9.94 11.43 -10.58
N ALA A 2 -8.79 11.30 -11.24
CA ALA A 2 -8.79 10.92 -12.65
C ALA A 2 -9.24 9.44 -12.68
N GLY A 3 -10.33 9.17 -13.39
CA GLY A 3 -10.75 7.80 -13.67
C GLY A 3 -9.65 7.07 -14.44
N GLU A 4 -9.76 5.76 -14.48
CA GLU A 4 -8.88 4.93 -15.30
C GLU A 4 -8.93 5.38 -16.77
N THR A 5 -7.78 5.68 -17.36
CA THR A 5 -7.68 6.16 -18.74
C THR A 5 -7.71 4.99 -19.73
N THR A 6 -8.09 5.26 -20.98
CA THR A 6 -8.11 4.26 -22.06
C THR A 6 -6.75 3.58 -22.22
N GLU A 7 -5.67 4.36 -22.11
CA GLU A 7 -4.31 3.87 -22.24
C GLU A 7 -3.89 2.99 -21.05
N HIS A 8 -4.40 3.26 -19.83
CA HIS A 8 -4.17 2.38 -18.68
C HIS A 8 -4.90 1.04 -18.84
N LEU A 9 -6.14 1.07 -19.33
CA LEU A 9 -6.88 -0.15 -19.68
C LEU A 9 -6.17 -0.96 -20.75
N GLU A 10 -5.58 -0.30 -21.75
CA GLU A 10 -4.86 -0.97 -22.82
C GLU A 10 -3.57 -1.63 -22.33
N LEU A 11 -2.81 -0.96 -21.45
CA LEU A 11 -1.63 -1.55 -20.81
C LEU A 11 -1.99 -2.82 -20.02
N LYS A 12 -3.11 -2.81 -19.28
CA LYS A 12 -3.59 -4.01 -18.57
C LYS A 12 -3.91 -5.16 -19.51
N LYS A 13 -4.58 -4.89 -20.63
CA LYS A 13 -4.86 -5.92 -21.65
C LYS A 13 -3.57 -6.50 -22.23
N LEU A 14 -2.62 -5.65 -22.61
CA LEU A 14 -1.33 -6.09 -23.14
C LEU A 14 -0.55 -6.93 -22.13
N ALA A 15 -0.57 -6.54 -20.86
CA ALA A 15 0.05 -7.31 -19.78
C ALA A 15 -0.61 -8.69 -19.60
N VAL A 16 -1.95 -8.77 -19.66
CA VAL A 16 -2.67 -10.05 -19.63
C VAL A 16 -2.32 -10.93 -20.82
N GLU A 17 -2.31 -10.37 -22.03
CA GLU A 17 -1.93 -11.12 -23.23
C GLU A 17 -0.48 -11.62 -23.18
N TRP A 18 0.43 -10.78 -22.69
CA TRP A 18 1.83 -11.15 -22.51
C TRP A 18 1.96 -12.34 -21.56
N LEU A 19 1.33 -12.31 -20.39
CA LEU A 19 1.33 -13.44 -19.45
C LEU A 19 0.75 -14.72 -20.07
N ARG A 20 -0.36 -14.62 -20.82
CA ARG A 20 -0.95 -15.79 -21.51
C ARG A 20 0.01 -16.39 -22.54
N ARG A 21 0.68 -15.54 -23.35
CA ARG A 21 1.65 -16.01 -24.36
C ARG A 21 2.85 -16.71 -23.71
N LEU A 22 3.22 -16.29 -22.50
CA LEU A 22 4.28 -16.90 -21.70
C LEU A 22 3.89 -18.25 -21.08
N GLY A 23 2.63 -18.68 -21.19
CA GLY A 23 2.13 -19.93 -20.60
C GLY A 23 1.57 -19.78 -19.18
N CYS A 24 1.19 -18.57 -18.77
CA CYS A 24 0.59 -18.34 -17.45
C CYS A 24 -0.75 -19.07 -17.32
N THR A 25 -0.86 -19.94 -16.32
CA THR A 25 -1.99 -20.84 -16.08
C THR A 25 -3.24 -20.10 -15.65
N ALA A 26 -3.09 -19.07 -14.82
CA ALA A 26 -4.19 -18.19 -14.42
C ALA A 26 -3.72 -16.74 -14.42
N VAL A 27 -4.56 -15.84 -14.96
CA VAL A 27 -4.29 -14.40 -15.01
C VAL A 27 -5.56 -13.64 -14.66
N ALA A 28 -5.44 -12.62 -13.82
CA ALA A 28 -6.55 -11.74 -13.45
C ALA A 28 -6.10 -10.28 -13.34
N THR A 29 -7.02 -9.37 -13.61
CA THR A 29 -6.82 -7.93 -13.41
C THR A 29 -7.45 -7.46 -12.10
N GLU A 30 -6.99 -6.33 -11.57
CA GLU A 30 -7.58 -5.71 -10.37
C GLU A 30 -7.59 -6.64 -9.15
N VAL A 31 -6.55 -7.45 -8.99
CA VAL A 31 -6.49 -8.48 -7.94
C VAL A 31 -6.24 -7.82 -6.59
N ARG A 32 -7.06 -8.17 -5.59
CA ARG A 32 -6.96 -7.58 -4.26
C ARG A 32 -5.67 -8.03 -3.56
N CYS A 33 -4.91 -7.07 -3.07
CA CYS A 33 -3.74 -7.32 -2.26
C CYS A 33 -4.18 -7.85 -0.87
N PRO A 34 -3.62 -8.97 -0.36
CA PRO A 34 -4.08 -9.59 0.89
C PRO A 34 -3.72 -8.76 2.14
N ILE A 35 -2.62 -7.99 2.07
CA ILE A 35 -2.09 -7.21 3.20
C ILE A 35 -2.62 -5.77 3.24
N SER A 36 -3.46 -5.38 2.28
CA SER A 36 -3.93 -4.00 2.16
C SER A 36 -5.32 -3.93 1.50
N ARG A 37 -5.84 -2.71 1.29
CA ARG A 37 -7.11 -2.51 0.58
C ARG A 37 -6.94 -2.18 -0.90
N TRP A 38 -5.70 -2.07 -1.39
CA TRP A 38 -5.43 -1.71 -2.78
C TRP A 38 -5.45 -2.95 -3.69
N ARG A 39 -5.58 -2.72 -5.00
CA ARG A 39 -5.62 -3.77 -6.04
C ARG A 39 -4.40 -3.64 -6.95
N VAL A 40 -3.78 -4.77 -7.27
CA VAL A 40 -2.76 -4.85 -8.31
C VAL A 40 -3.42 -4.84 -9.67
N ASP A 41 -2.76 -4.20 -10.64
CA ASP A 41 -3.32 -4.05 -11.98
C ASP A 41 -3.49 -5.41 -12.67
N VAL A 42 -2.45 -6.24 -12.67
CA VAL A 42 -2.49 -7.62 -13.19
C VAL A 42 -1.70 -8.56 -12.28
N ALA A 43 -2.25 -9.76 -12.03
CA ALA A 43 -1.54 -10.86 -11.38
C ALA A 43 -1.65 -12.14 -12.20
N GLY A 44 -0.60 -12.96 -12.15
CA GLY A 44 -0.53 -14.25 -12.83
C GLY A 44 0.03 -15.37 -11.95
N TRP A 45 -0.35 -16.61 -12.28
CA TRP A 45 0.13 -17.86 -11.69
C TRP A 45 0.64 -18.79 -12.78
N PHE A 46 1.84 -19.32 -12.59
CA PHE A 46 2.43 -20.39 -13.40
C PHE A 46 2.47 -21.67 -12.58
N GLU A 47 1.96 -22.77 -13.14
CA GLU A 47 2.13 -24.08 -12.55
C GLU A 47 3.61 -24.50 -12.57
N GLY A 48 4.08 -25.16 -11.51
CA GLY A 48 5.52 -25.41 -11.32
C GLY A 48 6.17 -26.37 -12.31
N ASP A 49 5.37 -27.18 -13.02
CA ASP A 49 5.84 -28.33 -13.82
C ASP A 49 5.58 -28.18 -15.33
N THR A 50 5.06 -27.03 -15.78
CA THR A 50 4.89 -26.81 -17.22
C THR A 50 6.23 -26.44 -17.83
N GLY A 51 6.97 -27.44 -18.31
CA GLY A 51 8.17 -27.30 -19.16
C GLY A 51 7.94 -26.62 -20.52
N GLN A 52 6.87 -25.83 -20.65
CA GLN A 52 6.49 -25.04 -21.82
C GLN A 52 6.20 -23.60 -21.41
N VAL A 53 7.19 -22.94 -20.83
CA VAL A 53 7.19 -21.48 -20.78
C VAL A 53 7.80 -20.95 -22.07
N ASN A 54 6.99 -20.28 -22.88
CA ASN A 54 7.45 -19.69 -24.15
C ASN A 54 8.11 -18.34 -23.86
N GLY A 55 9.36 -18.32 -23.42
CA GLY A 55 10.09 -17.06 -23.21
C GLY A 55 11.52 -17.22 -22.71
N THR A 56 12.31 -16.18 -22.95
CA THR A 56 13.64 -15.99 -22.36
C THR A 56 13.57 -14.84 -21.34
N GLY A 57 14.11 -15.03 -20.13
CA GLY A 57 14.09 -13.99 -19.08
C GLY A 57 14.05 -14.55 -17.65
N PRO A 58 14.14 -13.68 -16.63
CA PRO A 58 14.28 -14.08 -15.23
C PRO A 58 13.09 -14.85 -14.67
N LEU A 59 11.89 -14.71 -15.27
CA LEU A 59 10.70 -15.49 -14.95
C LEU A 59 10.86 -16.99 -15.28
N PHE A 60 11.77 -17.31 -16.20
CA PHE A 60 12.03 -18.63 -16.76
C PHE A 60 13.43 -19.15 -16.43
N ASP A 61 14.18 -18.40 -15.61
CA ASP A 61 15.45 -18.88 -15.09
C ASP A 61 15.13 -19.95 -14.03
N VAL A 62 14.97 -21.18 -14.52
CA VAL A 62 14.74 -22.36 -13.69
C VAL A 62 16.05 -22.65 -12.99
N ARG A 63 16.28 -22.00 -11.84
CA ARG A 63 17.15 -22.61 -10.85
C ARG A 63 16.46 -23.91 -10.46
N GLU A 64 16.97 -25.02 -10.98
CA GLU A 64 16.61 -26.37 -10.54
C GLU A 64 16.54 -26.32 -9.01
N SER A 65 15.33 -26.50 -8.47
CA SER A 65 15.22 -26.70 -7.04
C SER A 65 15.89 -28.04 -6.76
N GLU A 66 17.15 -28.00 -6.34
CA GLU A 66 17.81 -29.12 -5.70
C GLU A 66 16.91 -29.59 -4.56
N ARG A 67 16.16 -30.67 -4.81
CA ARG A 67 15.19 -31.34 -3.93
C ARG A 67 13.79 -30.71 -3.87
N GLY A 68 12.87 -31.33 -4.62
CA GLY A 68 11.50 -31.62 -4.14
C GLY A 68 10.45 -30.54 -4.37
N ILE A 69 9.45 -30.90 -5.19
CA ILE A 69 8.19 -30.20 -5.47
C ILE A 69 8.37 -28.94 -6.34
N ALA A 70 8.00 -29.09 -7.62
CA ALA A 70 7.76 -28.01 -8.54
C ALA A 70 6.74 -27.02 -7.96
N ARG A 71 7.23 -25.93 -7.33
CA ARG A 71 6.38 -24.91 -6.74
C ARG A 71 5.93 -23.95 -7.83
N GLY A 72 4.62 -23.73 -7.94
CA GLY A 72 4.09 -22.72 -8.86
C GLY A 72 4.56 -21.31 -8.51
N ARG A 73 4.67 -20.46 -9.52
CA ARG A 73 5.23 -19.11 -9.45
C ARG A 73 4.16 -18.05 -9.62
N THR A 74 4.30 -16.98 -8.87
CA THR A 74 3.41 -15.81 -8.91
C THR A 74 4.10 -14.63 -9.58
N VAL A 75 3.34 -13.88 -10.37
CA VAL A 75 3.80 -12.63 -10.99
C VAL A 75 2.79 -11.53 -10.73
N ILE A 76 3.28 -10.33 -10.46
CA ILE A 76 2.47 -9.11 -10.37
C ILE A 76 3.02 -8.09 -11.36
N ILE A 77 2.12 -7.44 -12.11
CA ILE A 77 2.44 -6.36 -13.04
C ILE A 77 1.59 -5.15 -12.61
N GLU A 78 2.24 -4.03 -12.37
CA GLU A 78 1.60 -2.73 -12.19
C GLU A 78 1.82 -1.89 -13.45
N CYS A 79 0.75 -1.37 -14.04
CA CYS A 79 0.81 -0.71 -15.34
C CYS A 79 0.99 0.80 -15.17
N LYS A 80 2.15 1.31 -15.60
CA LYS A 80 2.41 2.77 -15.59
C LYS A 80 2.73 3.25 -17.01
N GLN A 81 2.07 4.34 -17.43
CA GLN A 81 2.23 4.88 -18.79
C GLN A 81 3.59 5.54 -19.01
N ALA A 82 4.15 6.15 -17.96
CA ALA A 82 5.43 6.83 -18.06
C ALA A 82 6.28 6.63 -16.80
N ARG A 83 7.61 6.62 -17.00
CA ARG A 83 8.61 6.65 -15.92
C ARG A 83 8.42 7.85 -14.98
N SER A 84 7.93 8.97 -15.50
CA SER A 84 7.61 10.15 -14.69
C SER A 84 6.51 9.90 -13.67
N ASP A 85 5.55 9.01 -13.96
CA ASP A 85 4.49 8.67 -13.03
C ASP A 85 5.05 7.88 -11.85
N PHE A 86 5.95 6.93 -12.13
CA PHE A 86 6.66 6.17 -11.10
C PHE A 86 7.55 7.06 -10.22
N LEU A 87 8.34 7.97 -10.80
CA LEU A 87 9.23 8.85 -10.03
C LEU A 87 8.45 9.89 -9.21
N ARG A 88 7.29 10.36 -9.72
CA ARG A 88 6.39 11.25 -8.97
C ARG A 88 5.80 10.55 -7.75
N ASP A 89 5.48 9.26 -7.86
CA ASP A 89 4.94 8.48 -6.73
C ASP A 89 5.95 8.41 -5.56
N ASP A 90 7.24 8.15 -5.81
CA ASP A 90 8.28 8.15 -4.74
C ASP A 90 8.49 9.55 -4.11
N ALA A 91 8.54 10.60 -4.94
CA ALA A 91 8.71 11.97 -4.46
C ALA A 91 7.50 12.43 -3.62
N ASN A 92 6.29 12.05 -4.02
CA ASN A 92 5.06 12.32 -3.26
C ASN A 92 5.04 11.55 -1.94
N GLN A 93 5.47 10.29 -1.90
CA GLN A 93 5.55 9.50 -0.69
C GLN A 93 6.41 10.17 0.39
N LYS A 94 7.61 10.64 0.05
CA LYS A 94 8.51 11.34 1.00
C LYS A 94 7.84 12.60 1.56
N ARG A 95 7.20 13.40 0.70
CA ARG A 95 6.47 14.61 1.10
C ARG A 95 5.29 14.28 2.01
N LEU A 96 4.54 13.23 1.71
CA LEU A 96 3.41 12.78 2.52
C LEU A 96 3.86 12.29 3.91
N LEU A 97 4.98 11.56 4.00
CA LEU A 97 5.56 11.14 5.29
C LEU A 97 5.95 12.36 6.15
N GLN A 98 6.65 13.33 5.56
CA GLN A 98 7.02 14.58 6.24
C GLN A 98 5.78 15.35 6.72
N THR A 99 4.74 15.41 5.88
CA THR A 99 3.50 16.11 6.23
C THR A 99 2.75 15.39 7.36
N ARG A 100 2.70 14.04 7.35
CA ARG A 100 2.14 13.24 8.44
C ARG A 100 2.87 13.55 9.75
N ASP A 101 4.19 13.54 9.74
CA ASP A 101 4.99 13.75 10.96
C ASP A 101 4.76 15.16 11.55
N HIS A 102 4.64 16.17 10.68
CA HIS A 102 4.26 17.51 11.09
C HIS A 102 2.86 17.56 11.73
N LEU A 103 1.86 16.93 11.11
CA LEU A 103 0.50 16.88 11.66
C LEU A 103 0.43 16.10 12.97
N GLU A 104 1.19 15.02 13.12
CA GLU A 104 1.29 14.23 14.36
C GLU A 104 1.92 15.04 15.50
N LYS A 105 2.91 15.90 15.20
CA LYS A 105 3.43 16.86 16.17
C LYS A 105 2.35 17.88 16.54
N ARG A 106 1.66 18.44 15.55
CA ARG A 106 0.59 19.42 15.78
C ARG A 106 -0.58 18.84 16.57
N ARG A 107 -0.93 17.57 16.34
CA ARG A 107 -1.95 16.83 17.10
C ARG A 107 -1.62 16.83 18.59
N ARG A 108 -0.39 16.40 18.93
CA ARG A 108 0.12 16.36 20.31
C ARG A 108 0.16 17.74 20.97
N GLU A 109 0.57 18.77 20.24
CA GLU A 109 0.54 20.15 20.75
C GLU A 109 -0.88 20.59 21.13
N ILE A 110 -1.88 20.29 20.29
CA ILE A 110 -3.28 20.65 20.56
C ILE A 110 -3.83 19.82 21.73
N GLU A 111 -3.49 18.53 21.82
CA GLU A 111 -3.87 17.67 22.96
C GLU A 111 -3.43 18.29 24.28
N GLU A 112 -2.14 18.63 24.40
CA GLU A 112 -1.56 19.19 25.64
C GLU A 112 -2.00 20.62 25.94
N GLN A 113 -1.98 21.51 24.94
CA GLN A 113 -2.15 22.95 25.16
C GLN A 113 -3.60 23.41 25.07
N ARG A 114 -4.49 22.59 24.52
CA ARG A 114 -5.89 22.99 24.28
C ARG A 114 -6.90 21.96 24.76
N VAL A 115 -6.75 20.68 24.43
CA VAL A 115 -7.76 19.68 24.84
C VAL A 115 -7.72 19.49 26.35
N LYS A 116 -6.55 19.19 26.93
CA LYS A 116 -6.44 18.96 28.38
C LYS A 116 -6.91 20.14 29.24
N PRO A 117 -6.57 21.41 28.93
CA PRO A 117 -7.02 22.55 29.73
C PRO A 117 -8.51 22.89 29.56
N ASN A 118 -9.06 22.76 28.35
CA ASN A 118 -10.42 23.25 28.05
C ASN A 118 -11.49 22.16 28.15
N GLU A 119 -11.13 20.88 28.02
CA GLU A 119 -12.06 19.75 28.05
C GLU A 119 -11.65 18.71 29.12
N PRO A 120 -11.49 19.10 30.39
CA PRO A 120 -10.99 18.20 31.44
C PRO A 120 -11.92 17.01 31.72
N HIS A 121 -13.21 17.12 31.34
CA HIS A 121 -14.18 16.03 31.43
C HIS A 121 -13.84 14.81 30.54
N LEU A 122 -12.90 14.96 29.60
CA LEU A 122 -12.39 13.87 28.77
C LEU A 122 -11.35 13.01 29.49
N ARG A 123 -10.87 13.47 30.66
CA ARG A 123 -9.93 12.74 31.49
C ARG A 123 -10.65 11.56 32.17
N ARG A 124 -10.13 10.35 31.99
CA ARG A 124 -10.68 9.14 32.62
C ARG A 124 -10.07 8.96 34.01
N SER A 125 -10.63 9.67 34.97
CA SER A 125 -10.18 9.62 36.37
C SER A 125 -10.29 8.21 36.96
N GLY A 126 -9.28 7.83 37.75
CA GLY A 126 -9.17 6.50 38.34
C GLY A 126 -8.57 5.44 37.41
N SER A 127 -8.12 5.79 36.19
CA SER A 127 -7.44 4.83 35.30
C SER A 127 -5.99 4.53 35.73
N ALA A 128 -5.41 5.35 36.61
CA ALA A 128 -4.05 5.19 37.10
C ALA A 128 -3.88 5.78 38.51
N LEU A 129 -2.81 5.37 39.20
CA LEU A 129 -2.47 5.84 40.55
C LEU A 129 -1.91 7.28 40.56
N PHE A 130 -1.34 7.72 39.43
CA PHE A 130 -0.71 9.02 39.27
C PHE A 130 -1.45 9.86 38.23
N PRO A 131 -1.70 11.16 38.50
CA PRO A 131 -2.39 12.06 37.59
C PRO A 131 -1.85 12.12 36.16
N GLU A 132 -0.54 11.97 35.99
CA GLU A 132 0.20 12.07 34.73
C GLU A 132 0.05 10.81 33.87
N LEU A 133 -0.33 9.68 34.50
CA LEU A 133 -0.58 8.40 33.84
C LEU A 133 -2.07 8.19 33.51
N GLU A 134 -2.93 9.16 33.83
CA GLU A 134 -4.34 9.08 33.50
C GLU A 134 -4.57 9.14 32.00
N THR A 135 -5.52 8.33 31.54
CA THR A 135 -5.88 8.22 30.14
C THR A 135 -6.88 9.30 29.75
N TRP A 136 -6.81 9.77 28.50
CA TRP A 136 -7.66 10.82 27.97
C TRP A 136 -8.46 10.29 26.77
N ASP A 137 -9.76 10.59 26.74
CA ASP A 137 -10.62 10.29 25.59
C ASP A 137 -10.59 11.42 24.56
N PHE A 138 -9.46 11.55 23.86
CA PHE A 138 -9.29 12.58 22.85
C PHE A 138 -10.26 12.44 21.68
N ALA A 139 -10.78 11.24 21.41
CA ALA A 139 -11.73 11.01 20.33
C ALA A 139 -13.06 11.76 20.53
N ALA A 140 -13.44 12.03 21.78
CA ALA A 140 -14.64 12.77 22.12
C ALA A 140 -14.47 14.31 22.10
N SER A 141 -13.24 14.82 21.87
CA SER A 141 -12.95 16.26 21.84
C SER A 141 -13.81 17.02 20.82
N ARG A 142 -14.25 18.23 21.19
CA ARG A 142 -15.06 19.12 20.34
C ARG A 142 -14.27 20.22 19.66
N ILE A 143 -12.98 20.34 19.95
CA ILE A 143 -12.12 21.38 19.38
C ILE A 143 -11.97 21.20 17.87
N ASP A 144 -12.46 22.16 17.09
CA ASP A 144 -12.50 22.07 15.63
C ASP A 144 -11.11 21.96 14.98
N SER A 145 -10.13 22.69 15.51
CA SER A 145 -8.74 22.61 15.03
C SER A 145 -8.15 21.22 15.25
N TYR A 146 -8.51 20.55 16.36
CA TYR A 146 -8.07 19.18 16.65
C TYR A 146 -8.70 18.19 15.66
N ARG A 147 -10.02 18.27 15.49
CA ARG A 147 -10.78 17.43 14.54
C ARG A 147 -10.33 17.62 13.09
N ARG A 148 -9.90 18.84 12.72
CA ARG A 148 -9.33 19.12 11.40
C ARG A 148 -8.01 18.36 11.22
N VAL A 149 -7.09 18.46 12.17
CA VAL A 149 -5.80 17.74 12.12
C VAL A 149 -6.01 16.23 12.03
N LEU A 150 -6.91 15.65 12.82
CA LEU A 150 -7.23 14.21 12.74
C LEU A 150 -7.73 13.79 11.35
N ARG A 151 -8.60 14.59 10.73
CA ARG A 151 -9.08 14.33 9.36
C ARG A 151 -7.95 14.42 8.34
N GLU A 152 -7.06 15.39 8.48
CA GLU A 152 -5.90 15.55 7.59
C GLU A 152 -4.92 14.38 7.72
N ILE A 153 -4.61 13.94 8.94
CA ILE A 153 -3.78 12.75 9.20
C ILE A 153 -4.39 11.53 8.49
N LYS A 154 -5.69 11.26 8.73
CA LYS A 154 -6.40 10.15 8.08
C LYS A 154 -6.37 10.25 6.55
N ASN A 155 -6.41 11.45 5.99
CA ASN A 155 -6.33 11.65 4.55
C ASN A 155 -4.93 11.33 4.02
N ILE A 156 -3.88 11.76 4.72
CA ILE A 156 -2.49 11.48 4.35
C ILE A 156 -2.17 9.99 4.49
N GLU A 157 -2.61 9.34 5.56
CA GLU A 157 -2.43 7.89 5.72
C GLU A 157 -3.09 7.12 4.58
N ARG A 158 -4.31 7.50 4.17
CA ARG A 158 -4.95 6.88 2.99
C ARG A 158 -4.13 7.07 1.70
N LYS A 159 -3.52 8.24 1.50
CA LYS A 159 -2.67 8.51 0.33
C LYS A 159 -1.38 7.71 0.38
N LEU A 160 -0.70 7.68 1.53
CA LEU A 160 0.51 6.88 1.74
C LEU A 160 0.26 5.40 1.47
N HIS A 161 -0.84 4.83 1.97
CA HIS A 161 -1.18 3.43 1.69
C HIS A 161 -1.59 3.16 0.24
N GLY A 162 -2.02 4.18 -0.50
CA GLY A 162 -2.31 4.09 -1.93
C GLY A 162 -1.07 4.26 -2.83
N GLU A 163 -0.08 5.04 -2.38
CA GLU A 163 1.16 5.35 -3.14
C GLU A 163 2.31 4.37 -2.83
N THR A 164 2.22 3.59 -1.75
CA THR A 164 3.25 2.60 -1.33
C THR A 164 3.10 1.22 -1.97
N LYS A 165 2.27 1.06 -3.01
CA LYS A 165 1.97 -0.26 -3.61
C LYS A 165 3.24 -1.07 -3.89
N PHE A 166 4.23 -0.47 -4.56
CA PHE A 166 5.49 -1.11 -4.90
C PHE A 166 6.34 -1.48 -3.69
N GLU A 167 6.50 -0.56 -2.74
CA GLU A 167 7.24 -0.83 -1.52
C GLU A 167 6.62 -2.00 -0.75
N LEU A 168 5.29 -2.05 -0.66
CA LEU A 168 4.56 -3.13 -0.01
C LEU A 168 4.72 -4.46 -0.77
N LEU A 169 4.64 -4.44 -2.10
CA LEU A 169 4.86 -5.63 -2.93
C LEU A 169 6.23 -6.25 -2.68
N THR A 170 7.29 -5.44 -2.68
CA THR A 170 8.67 -5.90 -2.45
C THR A 170 8.90 -6.31 -0.99
N ARG A 171 8.49 -5.48 -0.03
CA ARG A 171 8.71 -5.71 1.40
C ARG A 171 8.07 -7.00 1.88
N TYR A 172 6.86 -7.30 1.41
CA TYR A 172 6.10 -8.48 1.82
C TYR A 172 6.23 -9.66 0.84
N ARG A 173 7.07 -9.55 -0.20
CA ARG A 173 7.31 -10.58 -1.22
C ARG A 173 6.00 -11.17 -1.76
N LEU A 174 5.10 -10.29 -2.19
CA LEU A 174 3.74 -10.67 -2.62
C LEU A 174 3.73 -11.48 -3.92
N ALA A 175 4.82 -11.47 -4.69
CA ALA A 175 5.01 -12.33 -5.84
C ALA A 175 6.47 -12.73 -5.99
N ASP A 176 6.72 -13.83 -6.68
CA ASP A 176 8.06 -14.29 -7.06
C ASP A 176 8.70 -13.31 -8.07
N HIS A 177 7.87 -12.72 -8.93
CA HIS A 177 8.29 -11.72 -9.92
C HIS A 177 7.39 -10.48 -9.92
N LEU A 178 8.00 -9.31 -10.09
CA LEU A 178 7.31 -8.04 -10.11
C LEU A 178 7.76 -7.21 -11.30
N TYR A 179 6.80 -6.70 -12.06
CA TYR A 179 7.00 -5.86 -13.25
C TYR A 179 6.26 -4.53 -13.14
N LEU A 180 6.79 -3.55 -13.88
CA LEU A 180 6.38 -2.15 -13.99
C LEU A 180 6.09 -1.82 -15.46
#